data_AF-A0A0F9AJ85-F1
#
_entry.id   AF-A0A0F9AJ85-F1
#
_cell.length_a   1.000
_cell.length_b   1.000
_cell.length_c   1.000
_cell.angle_alpha   90.00
_cell.angle_beta   90.00
_cell.angle_gamma   90.00
#
_symmetry.space_group_name_H-M   'P 1'
#
loop_
_entity.id
_entity.type
_entity.pdbx_description
1 polymer ?
#
loop_
_entity_poly.entity_id
_entity_poly.type
_entity_poly.pdbx_seq_one_letter_code
_entity_poly.pdbx_strand_id
1 'polypeptide(L)'
;TYHARYLEILLTGLSTVFQKIDRKAEYENTRYLVVRLLTPGGSLPSLYYCLLGMNIVKYRQLLSLNDLVRQGFQEVVHISDFNCDRDVRRRIEEYIKKTVDSIKNSHERLFEVRRFNRYVSSDDEGRFDPSVLRPLYESGSNRYDFDEDLNHIGVFSARLFHTFDTIFFDLLNGTVAIVGTGRTAIFARTFFEVELERLRTTTDRLDRISLDLVSFPFDQYLKIKQSETGSLPQEKEILQFINDGLTLLVELGDTVGQVLELSRMAPESSGATEPLQPIVLKGKPFPLPLENEVVQSRGFLNNKTIRGALELAVTICFTAGVFLHDWYARMLLGKETTYQDEIQKQVRQLENIASQRILDEIKSKYS
;
A
#
# COMPACT_ATOMS: atom_id res chain seq x y z
N THR A 1 -56.77 14.06 35.30
CA THR A 1 -56.20 14.24 36.65
C THR A 1 -55.12 13.22 37.02
N TYR A 2 -55.08 12.01 36.42
CA TYR A 2 -54.08 10.98 36.75
C TYR A 2 -52.62 11.34 36.34
N HIS A 3 -52.39 12.00 35.19
CA HIS A 3 -51.03 12.28 34.66
C HIS A 3 -50.22 13.33 35.42
N ALA A 4 -50.85 14.38 35.94
CA ALA A 4 -50.14 15.46 36.63
C ALA A 4 -49.37 14.95 37.87
N ARG A 5 -49.94 13.96 38.56
CA ARG A 5 -49.37 13.37 39.78
C ARG A 5 -48.11 12.53 39.50
N TYR A 6 -48.02 11.88 38.33
CA TYR A 6 -46.81 11.11 37.94
C TYR A 6 -45.65 12.02 37.53
N LEU A 7 -45.94 13.11 36.82
CA LEU A 7 -44.92 14.09 36.45
C LEU A 7 -44.26 14.68 37.70
N GLU A 8 -45.06 15.05 38.70
CA GLU A 8 -44.57 15.63 39.95
C GLU A 8 -43.70 14.64 40.75
N ILE A 9 -44.10 13.36 40.81
CA ILE A 9 -43.31 12.30 41.47
C ILE A 9 -41.96 12.10 40.74
N LEU A 10 -41.96 12.05 39.40
CA LEU A 10 -40.75 11.83 38.61
C LEU A 10 -39.78 13.02 38.70
N LEU A 11 -40.28 14.26 38.65
CA LEU A 11 -39.43 15.44 38.77
C LEU A 11 -38.84 15.58 40.18
N THR A 12 -39.57 15.18 41.21
CA THR A 12 -39.10 15.16 42.60
C THR A 12 -38.03 14.08 42.79
N GLY A 13 -38.22 12.89 42.22
CA GLY A 13 -37.21 11.83 42.21
C GLY A 13 -35.93 12.24 41.50
N LEU A 14 -36.05 12.83 40.31
CA LEU A 14 -34.92 13.36 39.54
C LEU A 14 -34.16 14.44 40.31
N SER A 15 -34.87 15.39 40.93
CA SER A 15 -34.25 16.44 41.75
C SER A 15 -33.41 15.83 42.88
N THR A 16 -33.98 14.84 43.58
CA THR A 16 -33.30 14.17 44.70
C THR A 16 -32.03 13.45 44.25
N VAL A 17 -32.07 12.77 43.10
CA VAL A 17 -30.91 12.05 42.55
C VAL A 17 -29.84 13.03 42.09
N PHE A 18 -30.21 14.06 41.31
CA PHE A 18 -29.25 15.01 40.76
C PHE A 18 -28.64 15.95 41.81
N GLN A 19 -29.35 16.22 42.91
CA GLN A 19 -28.79 16.89 44.08
C GLN A 19 -27.75 16.03 44.81
N LYS A 20 -27.97 14.71 44.91
CA LYS A 20 -27.01 13.79 45.55
C LYS A 20 -25.71 13.63 44.77
N ILE A 21 -25.73 13.81 43.46
CA ILE A 21 -24.56 13.66 42.57
C ILE A 21 -23.94 15.01 42.12
N ASP A 22 -24.42 16.13 42.67
CA ASP A 22 -23.99 17.52 42.40
C ASP A 22 -23.87 17.90 40.90
N ARG A 23 -24.85 17.48 40.10
CA ARG A 23 -24.90 17.76 38.64
C ARG A 23 -26.10 18.62 38.25
N LYS A 24 -26.13 19.85 38.78
CA LYS A 24 -27.25 20.80 38.60
C LYS A 24 -27.51 21.20 37.14
N ALA A 25 -26.47 21.31 36.31
CA ALA A 25 -26.64 21.65 34.90
C ALA A 25 -27.30 20.53 34.08
N GLU A 26 -27.00 19.27 34.41
CA GLU A 26 -27.62 18.10 33.77
C GLU A 26 -29.07 17.92 34.23
N TYR A 27 -29.37 18.25 35.50
CA TYR A 27 -30.73 18.23 36.03
C TYR A 27 -31.70 19.08 35.21
N GLU A 28 -31.37 20.32 34.89
CA GLU A 28 -32.30 21.20 34.16
C GLU A 28 -32.55 20.69 32.73
N ASN A 29 -31.54 20.12 32.07
CA ASN A 29 -31.69 19.49 30.75
C ASN A 29 -32.57 18.23 30.81
N THR A 30 -32.34 17.35 31.80
CA THR A 30 -33.14 16.14 31.99
C THR A 30 -34.57 16.48 32.42
N ARG A 31 -34.76 17.46 33.30
CA ARG A 31 -36.06 17.98 33.74
C ARG A 31 -36.86 18.52 32.56
N TYR A 32 -36.22 19.33 31.71
CA TYR A 32 -36.82 19.86 30.49
C TYR A 32 -37.29 18.73 29.56
N LEU A 33 -36.47 17.69 29.37
CA LEU A 33 -36.83 16.52 28.57
C LEU A 33 -38.01 15.74 29.16
N VAL A 34 -38.04 15.50 30.47
CA VAL A 34 -39.14 14.77 31.13
C VAL A 34 -40.46 15.56 31.07
N VAL A 35 -40.42 16.87 31.30
CA VAL A 35 -41.60 17.74 31.16
C VAL A 35 -42.09 17.73 29.71
N ARG A 36 -41.18 17.82 28.74
CA ARG A 36 -41.51 17.81 27.31
C ARG A 36 -42.10 16.46 26.85
N LEU A 37 -41.64 15.34 27.40
CA LEU A 37 -42.10 13.99 27.07
C LEU A 37 -43.51 13.68 27.60
N LEU A 38 -43.87 14.24 28.77
CA LEU A 38 -45.07 13.85 29.51
C LEU A 38 -46.20 14.87 29.47
N THR A 39 -45.99 16.04 28.86
CA THR A 39 -47.02 17.08 28.72
C THR A 39 -47.89 16.83 27.48
N PRO A 40 -49.24 16.75 27.62
CA PRO A 40 -50.12 16.58 26.47
C PRO A 40 -50.07 17.80 25.54
N GLY A 41 -49.74 17.59 24.26
CA GLY A 41 -49.75 18.65 23.23
C GLY A 41 -48.38 19.25 22.89
N GLY A 42 -47.30 18.83 23.53
CA GLY A 42 -45.95 19.07 23.02
C GLY A 42 -45.67 18.16 21.83
N SER A 43 -45.10 18.68 20.74
CA SER A 43 -44.71 17.89 19.56
C SER A 43 -43.89 16.67 20.00
N LEU A 44 -44.53 15.50 19.98
CA LEU A 44 -44.02 14.20 20.43
C LEU A 44 -42.58 13.95 19.92
N PRO A 45 -41.71 13.24 20.68
CA PRO A 45 -41.06 12.11 20.06
C PRO A 45 -42.16 11.07 19.84
N SER A 46 -42.62 10.94 18.60
CA SER A 46 -43.60 9.93 18.19
C SER A 46 -43.29 8.57 18.80
N LEU A 47 -44.31 7.73 19.02
CA LEU A 47 -44.16 6.32 19.42
C LEU A 47 -43.05 5.61 18.62
N TYR A 48 -42.86 6.03 17.36
CA TYR A 48 -41.73 5.69 16.50
C TYR A 48 -40.35 5.92 17.14
N TYR A 49 -40.04 7.06 17.75
CA TYR A 49 -38.74 7.29 18.40
C TYR A 49 -38.55 6.46 19.68
N CYS A 50 -39.62 6.18 20.43
CA CYS A 50 -39.55 5.25 21.56
C CYS A 50 -39.31 3.81 21.07
N LEU A 51 -40.02 3.38 20.02
CA LEU A 51 -39.80 2.07 19.38
C LEU A 51 -38.42 1.96 18.74
N LEU A 52 -37.93 3.04 18.13
CA LEU A 52 -36.58 3.14 17.59
C LEU A 52 -35.53 3.02 18.70
N GLY A 53 -35.66 3.79 19.77
CA GLY A 53 -34.79 3.71 20.94
C GLY A 53 -34.81 2.33 21.59
N MET A 54 -35.99 1.71 21.72
CA MET A 54 -36.10 0.34 22.25
C MET A 54 -35.51 -0.70 21.30
N ASN A 55 -35.64 -0.53 19.97
CA ASN A 55 -35.00 -1.40 18.99
C ASN A 55 -33.46 -1.25 19.01
N ILE A 56 -32.95 -0.02 19.16
CA ILE A 56 -31.52 0.26 19.32
C ILE A 56 -30.97 -0.44 20.57
N VAL A 57 -31.68 -0.34 21.71
CA VAL A 57 -31.28 -0.98 22.98
C VAL A 57 -31.38 -2.51 22.91
N LYS A 58 -32.43 -3.03 22.26
CA LYS A 58 -32.72 -4.48 22.19
C LYS A 58 -31.85 -5.22 21.18
N TYR A 59 -31.48 -4.59 20.05
CA TYR A 59 -30.82 -5.27 18.93
C TYR A 59 -29.38 -4.80 18.65
N ARG A 60 -28.83 -3.86 19.43
CA ARG A 60 -27.42 -3.43 19.40
C ARG A 60 -26.83 -3.22 17.99
N GLN A 61 -27.49 -2.43 17.13
CA GLN A 61 -26.92 -1.99 15.85
C GLN A 61 -26.62 -0.49 15.89
N LEU A 62 -25.41 -0.14 15.42
CA LEU A 62 -24.74 1.15 15.59
C LEU A 62 -25.45 2.27 14.82
N LEU A 63 -26.35 2.99 15.50
CA LEU A 63 -26.54 4.41 15.24
C LEU A 63 -25.60 5.17 16.17
N SER A 64 -24.75 6.02 15.62
CA SER A 64 -23.99 6.98 16.43
C SER A 64 -24.94 8.06 16.95
N LEU A 65 -24.58 8.70 18.07
CA LEU A 65 -25.35 9.85 18.58
C LEU A 65 -25.53 10.96 17.53
N ASN A 66 -24.62 11.08 16.56
CA ASN A 66 -24.71 12.04 15.47
C ASN A 66 -25.80 11.71 14.44
N ASP A 67 -26.15 10.44 14.27
CA ASP A 67 -27.19 10.01 13.33
C ASP A 67 -28.60 10.38 13.83
N LEU A 68 -28.76 10.54 15.15
CA LEU A 68 -29.99 11.03 15.79
C LEU A 68 -30.19 12.56 15.65
N VAL A 69 -29.14 13.29 15.24
CA VAL A 69 -29.12 14.76 15.19
C VAL A 69 -29.32 15.30 13.76
N ARG A 70 -29.26 14.44 12.73
CA ARG A 70 -29.48 14.85 11.34
C ARG A 70 -30.92 15.28 11.08
N GLN A 71 -31.10 16.51 10.61
CA GLN A 71 -32.38 16.98 10.07
C GLN A 71 -32.61 16.37 8.68
N GLY A 72 -33.60 15.49 8.58
CA GLY A 72 -33.88 14.74 7.35
C GLY A 72 -34.12 13.29 7.70
N PHE A 73 -35.39 12.93 7.88
CA PHE A 73 -35.82 11.58 8.17
C PHE A 73 -35.40 10.64 7.03
N GLN A 74 -34.47 9.73 7.29
CA GLN A 74 -34.37 8.49 6.54
C GLN A 74 -34.74 7.36 7.49
N GLU A 75 -35.67 6.50 7.05
CA GLU A 75 -36.17 5.36 7.80
C GLU A 75 -34.99 4.51 8.30
N VAL A 76 -34.92 4.32 9.61
CA VAL A 76 -33.93 3.41 10.21
C VAL A 76 -34.47 1.98 10.04
N VAL A 77 -33.82 1.23 9.16
CA VAL A 77 -34.23 -0.14 8.77
C VAL A 77 -33.41 -1.18 9.53
N HIS A 78 -34.12 -2.15 10.10
CA HIS A 78 -33.62 -3.32 10.82
C HIS A 78 -33.04 -4.37 9.85
N ILE A 79 -31.82 -4.89 10.11
CA ILE A 79 -31.19 -5.92 9.23
C ILE A 79 -31.76 -7.33 9.45
N SER A 80 -32.22 -7.66 10.66
CA SER A 80 -32.74 -9.01 10.98
C SER A 80 -34.13 -9.29 10.38
N ASP A 81 -34.86 -8.24 10.02
CA ASP A 81 -36.16 -8.29 9.34
C ASP A 81 -36.14 -7.22 8.27
N PHE A 82 -35.35 -7.45 7.23
CA PHE A 82 -35.64 -6.85 5.95
C PHE A 82 -37.03 -7.32 5.51
N ASN A 83 -38.08 -6.60 5.91
CA ASN A 83 -39.37 -6.61 5.21
C ASN A 83 -39.23 -5.79 3.92
N CYS A 84 -38.08 -5.92 3.24
CA CYS A 84 -37.88 -5.38 1.92
C CYS A 84 -38.13 -6.49 0.91
N ASP A 85 -38.55 -6.09 -0.28
CA ASP A 85 -38.69 -7.01 -1.39
C ASP A 85 -37.38 -7.78 -1.64
N ARG A 86 -37.49 -9.02 -2.15
CA ARG A 86 -36.34 -9.87 -2.48
C ARG A 86 -35.35 -9.15 -3.39
N ASP A 87 -35.87 -8.31 -4.28
CA ASP A 87 -35.04 -7.50 -5.18
C ASP A 87 -34.19 -6.46 -4.45
N VAL A 88 -34.74 -5.81 -3.42
CA VAL A 88 -33.99 -4.84 -2.61
C VAL A 88 -32.92 -5.56 -1.78
N ARG A 89 -33.26 -6.71 -1.20
CA ARG A 89 -32.28 -7.53 -0.45
C ARG A 89 -31.12 -7.98 -1.33
N ARG A 90 -31.42 -8.49 -2.53
CA ARG A 90 -30.41 -8.88 -3.51
C ARG A 90 -29.48 -7.72 -3.87
N ARG A 91 -30.02 -6.52 -4.11
CA ARG A 91 -29.20 -5.32 -4.42
C ARG A 91 -28.28 -4.92 -3.28
N ILE A 92 -28.72 -5.08 -2.04
CA ILE A 92 -27.90 -4.81 -0.85
C ILE A 92 -26.78 -5.83 -0.71
N GLU A 93 -27.07 -7.12 -0.88
CA GLU A 93 -26.07 -8.19 -0.86
C GLU A 93 -25.04 -8.02 -1.99
N GLU A 94 -25.48 -7.67 -3.21
CA GLU A 94 -24.60 -7.36 -4.35
C GLU A 94 -23.71 -6.15 -4.06
N TYR A 95 -24.27 -5.09 -3.44
CA TYR A 95 -23.51 -3.91 -3.04
C TYR A 95 -22.46 -4.23 -1.97
N ILE A 96 -22.83 -5.01 -0.93
CA ILE A 96 -21.89 -5.47 0.09
C ILE A 96 -20.76 -6.25 -0.57
N LYS A 97 -21.08 -7.26 -1.40
CA LYS A 97 -20.08 -8.07 -2.10
C LYS A 97 -19.14 -7.20 -2.94
N LYS A 98 -19.69 -6.29 -3.76
CA LYS A 98 -18.89 -5.38 -4.60
C LYS A 98 -17.96 -4.49 -3.76
N THR A 99 -18.45 -4.02 -2.62
CA THR A 99 -17.65 -3.17 -1.72
C THR A 99 -16.55 -3.98 -1.04
N VAL A 100 -16.82 -5.22 -0.61
CA VAL A 100 -15.81 -6.13 -0.06
C VAL A 100 -14.73 -6.44 -1.10
N ASP A 101 -15.12 -6.75 -2.34
CA ASP A 101 -14.17 -6.99 -3.44
C ASP A 101 -13.33 -5.72 -3.71
N SER A 102 -13.93 -4.54 -3.64
CA SER A 102 -13.21 -3.28 -3.77
C SER A 102 -12.23 -3.01 -2.63
N ILE A 103 -12.59 -3.35 -1.38
CA ILE A 103 -11.70 -3.23 -0.22
C ILE A 103 -10.51 -4.17 -0.40
N LYS A 104 -10.75 -5.42 -0.81
CA LYS A 104 -9.70 -6.39 -1.09
C LYS A 104 -8.71 -5.87 -2.13
N ASN A 105 -9.20 -5.38 -3.27
CA ASN A 105 -8.35 -4.81 -4.32
C ASN A 105 -7.57 -3.58 -3.84
N SER A 106 -8.19 -2.72 -3.02
CA SER A 106 -7.51 -1.53 -2.47
C SER A 106 -6.45 -1.91 -1.44
N HIS A 107 -6.70 -2.97 -0.66
CA HIS A 107 -5.74 -3.51 0.29
C HIS A 107 -4.55 -4.17 -0.42
N GLU A 108 -4.77 -4.94 -1.48
CA GLU A 108 -3.71 -5.50 -2.33
C GLU A 108 -2.81 -4.38 -2.88
N ARG A 109 -3.40 -3.31 -3.41
CA ARG A 109 -2.66 -2.12 -3.87
C ARG A 109 -1.93 -1.39 -2.75
N LEU A 110 -2.55 -1.25 -1.58
CA LEU A 110 -1.91 -0.65 -0.42
C LEU A 110 -0.70 -1.46 0.04
N PHE A 111 -0.80 -2.79 0.00
CA PHE A 111 0.29 -3.69 0.31
C PHE A 111 1.45 -3.50 -0.69
N GLU A 112 1.16 -3.45 -2.00
CA GLU A 112 2.16 -3.15 -3.04
C GLU A 112 2.86 -1.80 -2.81
N VAL A 113 2.09 -0.74 -2.54
CA VAL A 113 2.64 0.59 -2.27
C VAL A 113 3.51 0.59 -1.01
N ARG A 114 3.08 -0.05 0.08
CA ARG A 114 3.87 -0.15 1.31
C ARG A 114 5.16 -0.96 1.11
N ARG A 115 5.11 -2.02 0.31
CA ARG A 115 6.29 -2.79 -0.07
C ARG A 115 7.26 -1.91 -0.85
N PHE A 116 6.77 -1.20 -1.87
CA PHE A 116 7.57 -0.27 -2.66
C PHE A 116 8.21 0.83 -1.80
N ASN A 117 7.42 1.51 -0.97
CA ASN A 117 7.87 2.59 -0.08
C ASN A 117 8.91 2.12 0.95
N ARG A 118 8.96 0.83 1.31
CA ARG A 118 9.97 0.30 2.23
C ARG A 118 11.39 0.36 1.64
N TYR A 119 11.51 0.23 0.33
CA TYR A 119 12.80 0.16 -0.37
C TYR A 119 13.21 1.48 -1.01
N VAL A 120 12.30 2.45 -1.09
CA VAL A 120 12.62 3.78 -1.60
C VAL A 120 12.92 4.71 -0.43
N SER A 121 14.17 5.15 -0.33
CA SER A 121 14.60 6.07 0.73
C SER A 121 14.08 7.48 0.47
N SER A 122 13.73 8.17 1.55
CA SER A 122 13.42 9.59 1.54
C SER A 122 14.36 10.32 2.50
N ASP A 123 14.70 11.55 2.17
CA ASP A 123 15.48 12.44 3.03
C ASP A 123 14.67 12.92 4.24
N ASP A 124 15.32 13.70 5.11
CA ASP A 124 14.71 14.27 6.32
C ASP A 124 13.52 15.22 6.02
N GLU A 125 13.40 15.70 4.78
CA GLU A 125 12.30 16.54 4.30
C GLU A 125 11.19 15.72 3.61
N GLY A 126 11.32 14.38 3.57
CA GLY A 126 10.39 13.48 2.91
C GLY A 126 10.46 13.50 1.38
N ARG A 127 11.55 14.02 0.81
CA ARG A 127 11.83 13.97 -0.63
C ARG A 127 12.58 12.69 -0.96
N PHE A 128 12.37 12.20 -2.18
CA PHE A 128 13.07 11.02 -2.68
C PHE A 128 14.59 11.21 -2.66
N ASP A 129 15.30 10.24 -2.08
CA ASP A 129 16.76 10.23 -2.00
C ASP A 129 17.39 9.22 -2.98
N PRO A 130 18.05 9.67 -4.07
CA PRO A 130 18.75 8.80 -5.01
C PRO A 130 20.18 8.41 -4.57
N SER A 131 20.61 8.73 -3.35
CA SER A 131 21.98 8.56 -2.87
C SER A 131 22.57 7.15 -3.08
N VAL A 132 21.74 6.11 -3.04
CA VAL A 132 22.15 4.72 -3.26
C VAL A 132 22.58 4.42 -4.70
N LEU A 133 22.11 5.19 -5.69
CA LEU A 133 22.46 4.97 -7.11
C LEU A 133 23.90 5.38 -7.44
N ARG A 134 24.38 6.47 -6.84
CA ARG A 134 25.73 6.99 -7.09
C ARG A 134 26.85 5.99 -6.79
N PRO A 135 26.97 5.43 -5.56
CA PRO A 135 28.06 4.51 -5.25
C PRO A 135 27.94 3.19 -6.04
N LEU A 136 26.72 2.78 -6.41
CA LEU A 136 26.53 1.66 -7.33
C LEU A 136 27.12 1.99 -8.70
N TYR A 137 26.70 3.10 -9.28
CA TYR A 137 27.11 3.52 -10.62
C TYR A 137 28.62 3.65 -10.74
N GLU A 138 29.24 4.40 -9.83
CA GLU A 138 30.68 4.65 -9.81
C GLU A 138 31.50 3.37 -9.51
N SER A 139 30.89 2.33 -8.91
CA SER A 139 31.55 1.05 -8.70
C SER A 139 31.71 0.20 -9.97
N GLY A 140 30.99 0.53 -11.05
CA GLY A 140 31.07 -0.18 -12.33
C GLY A 140 32.39 0.05 -13.06
N SER A 141 32.97 1.25 -12.96
CA SER A 141 34.23 1.61 -13.61
C SER A 141 34.78 2.92 -13.04
N ASN A 142 36.11 3.03 -12.94
CA ASN A 142 36.78 4.28 -12.54
C ASN A 142 36.57 5.46 -13.53
N ARG A 143 35.96 5.20 -14.69
CA ARG A 143 35.63 6.23 -15.69
C ARG A 143 34.18 6.71 -15.62
N TYR A 144 33.35 6.08 -14.78
CA TYR A 144 31.95 6.46 -14.64
C TYR A 144 31.87 7.58 -13.62
N ASP A 145 31.30 8.70 -14.02
CA ASP A 145 31.04 9.85 -13.16
C ASP A 145 29.54 10.12 -13.19
N PHE A 146 28.91 9.96 -12.04
CA PHE A 146 27.45 10.01 -11.95
C PHE A 146 26.90 11.37 -12.39
N ASP A 147 27.56 12.48 -12.07
CA ASP A 147 27.07 13.82 -12.38
C ASP A 147 27.40 14.24 -13.81
N GLU A 148 28.60 13.89 -14.30
CA GLU A 148 29.01 14.18 -15.67
C GLU A 148 28.12 13.44 -16.67
N ASP A 149 27.89 12.15 -16.44
CA ASP A 149 27.14 11.29 -17.35
C ASP A 149 25.64 11.64 -17.41
N LEU A 150 25.08 12.36 -16.41
CA LEU A 150 23.71 12.87 -16.48
C LEU A 150 23.49 13.90 -17.59
N ASN A 151 24.56 14.51 -18.12
CA ASN A 151 24.48 15.34 -19.33
C ASN A 151 24.28 14.50 -20.61
N HIS A 152 24.38 13.19 -20.50
CA HIS A 152 24.25 12.20 -21.57
C HIS A 152 23.38 11.02 -21.09
N ILE A 153 22.09 11.26 -20.90
CA ILE A 153 21.19 10.32 -20.22
C ILE A 153 21.16 8.91 -20.84
N GLY A 154 21.31 8.80 -22.15
CA GLY A 154 21.39 7.50 -22.83
C GLY A 154 22.61 6.69 -22.39
N VAL A 155 23.78 7.34 -22.33
CA VAL A 155 25.04 6.75 -21.84
C VAL A 155 24.92 6.43 -20.35
N PHE A 156 24.39 7.36 -19.56
CA PHE A 156 24.13 7.15 -18.14
C PHE A 156 23.27 5.89 -17.90
N SER A 157 22.12 5.81 -18.56
CA SER A 157 21.19 4.69 -18.39
C SER A 157 21.79 3.35 -18.86
N ALA A 158 22.49 3.32 -19.99
CA ALA A 158 23.17 2.10 -20.45
C ALA A 158 24.20 1.61 -19.42
N ARG A 159 25.04 2.53 -18.91
CA ARG A 159 26.04 2.20 -17.88
C ARG A 159 25.39 1.77 -16.56
N LEU A 160 24.28 2.39 -16.16
CA LEU A 160 23.54 2.02 -14.96
C LEU A 160 23.00 0.59 -15.07
N PHE A 161 22.34 0.26 -16.18
CA PHE A 161 21.79 -1.08 -16.43
C PHE A 161 22.89 -2.13 -16.50
N HIS A 162 23.99 -1.84 -17.19
CA HIS A 162 25.16 -2.70 -17.26
C HIS A 162 25.80 -2.95 -15.89
N THR A 163 25.94 -1.90 -15.08
CA THR A 163 26.53 -1.97 -13.75
C THR A 163 25.64 -2.78 -12.81
N PHE A 164 24.32 -2.59 -12.88
CA PHE A 164 23.36 -3.43 -12.15
C PHE A 164 23.49 -4.90 -12.55
N ASP A 165 23.42 -5.23 -13.84
CA ASP A 165 23.55 -6.62 -14.31
C ASP A 165 24.88 -7.22 -13.83
N THR A 166 26.00 -6.53 -14.01
CA THR A 166 27.32 -7.03 -13.62
C THR A 166 27.43 -7.31 -12.11
N ILE A 167 26.89 -6.42 -11.27
CA ILE A 167 27.00 -6.54 -9.81
C ILE A 167 26.07 -7.62 -9.27
N PHE A 168 24.84 -7.70 -9.79
CA PHE A 168 23.80 -8.57 -9.24
C PHE A 168 23.63 -9.90 -10.01
N PHE A 169 24.30 -10.09 -11.15
CA PHE A 169 24.16 -11.33 -11.94
C PHE A 169 24.49 -12.58 -11.13
N ASP A 170 25.62 -12.60 -10.42
CA ASP A 170 26.01 -13.77 -9.62
C ASP A 170 25.02 -14.08 -8.50
N LEU A 171 24.33 -13.05 -7.98
CA LEU A 171 23.31 -13.19 -6.95
C LEU A 171 21.98 -13.70 -7.52
N LEU A 172 21.54 -13.17 -8.65
CA LEU A 172 20.22 -13.45 -9.24
C LEU A 172 20.21 -14.66 -10.18
N ASN A 173 21.27 -14.89 -10.94
CA ASN A 173 21.27 -15.89 -12.02
C ASN A 173 22.61 -16.67 -12.16
N GLY A 174 23.52 -16.52 -11.19
CA GLY A 174 24.84 -17.14 -11.22
C GLY A 174 25.18 -17.88 -9.93
N THR A 175 26.46 -17.82 -9.54
CA THR A 175 26.92 -18.39 -8.27
C THR A 175 27.66 -17.35 -7.47
N VAL A 176 27.16 -17.08 -6.27
CA VAL A 176 27.76 -16.14 -5.32
C VAL A 176 28.73 -16.90 -4.40
N ALA A 177 29.90 -16.31 -4.15
CA ALA A 177 30.83 -16.84 -3.17
C ALA A 177 30.39 -16.40 -1.76
N ILE A 178 30.25 -17.37 -0.86
CA ILE A 178 29.76 -17.16 0.50
C ILE A 178 30.81 -17.62 1.50
N VAL A 179 31.01 -16.83 2.55
CA VAL A 179 31.94 -17.15 3.63
C VAL A 179 31.57 -18.48 4.28
N GLY A 180 32.49 -19.45 4.29
CA GLY A 180 32.29 -20.76 4.92
C GLY A 180 31.49 -21.79 4.10
N THR A 181 30.74 -21.37 3.08
CA THR A 181 29.94 -22.29 2.23
C THR A 181 30.56 -22.53 0.84
N GLY A 182 31.35 -21.59 0.32
CA GLY A 182 31.89 -21.65 -1.04
C GLY A 182 30.98 -20.99 -2.08
N ARG A 183 31.08 -21.39 -3.36
CA ARG A 183 30.24 -20.84 -4.44
C ARG A 183 28.93 -21.60 -4.52
N THR A 184 27.81 -20.89 -4.46
CA THR A 184 26.47 -21.48 -4.49
C THR A 184 25.50 -20.57 -5.23
N ALA A 185 24.41 -21.16 -5.74
CA ALA A 185 23.35 -20.42 -6.40
C ALA A 185 22.20 -20.20 -5.40
N ILE A 186 21.69 -18.96 -5.34
CA ILE A 186 20.52 -18.63 -4.50
C ILE A 186 19.22 -18.92 -5.26
N PHE A 187 19.23 -18.67 -6.57
CA PHE A 187 18.12 -18.93 -7.47
C PHE A 187 18.53 -19.96 -8.52
N ALA A 188 17.56 -20.73 -8.98
CA ALA A 188 17.69 -21.53 -10.18
C ALA A 188 17.98 -20.60 -11.37
N ARG A 189 18.79 -21.08 -12.32
CA ARG A 189 19.15 -20.30 -13.51
C ARG A 189 17.91 -19.79 -14.28
N THR A 190 16.85 -20.57 -14.34
CA THR A 190 15.63 -20.19 -15.05
C THR A 190 14.80 -19.12 -14.32
N PHE A 191 15.20 -18.64 -13.15
CA PHE A 191 14.42 -17.71 -12.35
C PHE A 191 14.38 -16.30 -12.93
N PHE A 192 15.53 -15.78 -13.34
CA PHE A 192 15.67 -14.40 -13.84
C PHE A 192 16.36 -14.33 -15.22
N GLU A 193 16.56 -15.47 -15.89
CA GLU A 193 17.30 -15.54 -17.16
C GLU A 193 16.67 -14.69 -18.25
N VAL A 194 15.34 -14.70 -18.38
CA VAL A 194 14.62 -13.97 -19.42
C VAL A 194 14.72 -12.46 -19.20
N GLU A 195 14.50 -11.99 -17.97
CA GLU A 195 14.53 -10.58 -17.61
C GLU A 195 15.95 -10.00 -17.78
N LEU A 196 16.97 -10.73 -17.32
CA LEU A 196 18.37 -10.30 -17.46
C LEU A 196 18.86 -10.33 -18.91
N GLU A 197 18.45 -11.31 -19.72
CA GLU A 197 18.78 -11.34 -21.16
C GLU A 197 18.13 -10.17 -21.91
N ARG A 198 16.86 -9.85 -21.59
CA ARG A 198 16.18 -8.67 -22.12
C ARG A 198 16.89 -7.39 -21.68
N LEU A 199 17.31 -7.29 -20.42
CA LEU A 199 18.01 -6.11 -19.89
C LEU A 199 19.33 -5.87 -20.64
N ARG A 200 20.13 -6.93 -20.86
CA ARG A 200 21.36 -6.87 -21.66
C ARG A 200 21.10 -6.42 -23.09
N THR A 201 20.11 -7.02 -23.74
CA THR A 201 19.75 -6.66 -25.11
C THR A 201 19.32 -5.20 -25.23
N THR A 202 18.53 -4.70 -24.28
CA THR A 202 18.13 -3.29 -24.22
C THR A 202 19.33 -2.38 -23.95
N THR A 203 20.22 -2.78 -23.05
CA THR A 203 21.46 -2.06 -22.73
C THR A 203 22.36 -1.92 -23.96
N ASP A 204 22.59 -3.00 -24.71
CA ASP A 204 23.41 -2.99 -25.92
C ASP A 204 22.82 -2.10 -27.02
N ARG A 205 21.48 -2.07 -27.14
CA ARG A 205 20.79 -1.18 -28.09
C ARG A 205 20.93 0.27 -27.67
N LEU A 206 20.74 0.55 -26.39
CA LEU A 206 20.85 1.89 -25.81
C LEU A 206 22.27 2.44 -25.94
N ASP A 207 23.30 1.61 -25.70
CA ASP A 207 24.70 2.00 -25.85
C ASP A 207 25.02 2.39 -27.30
N ARG A 208 24.59 1.57 -28.28
CA ARG A 208 24.80 1.84 -29.71
C ARG A 208 24.19 3.16 -30.16
N ILE A 209 22.92 3.40 -29.83
CA ILE A 209 22.23 4.63 -30.26
C ILE A 209 22.74 5.88 -29.53
N SER A 210 23.25 5.72 -28.31
CA SER A 210 23.76 6.85 -27.52
C SER A 210 25.09 7.39 -28.06
N LEU A 211 25.83 6.61 -28.86
CA LEU A 211 27.07 7.06 -29.53
C LEU A 211 26.80 8.07 -30.65
N ASP A 212 25.62 8.02 -31.26
CA ASP A 212 25.26 8.86 -32.42
C ASP A 212 24.71 10.24 -32.03
N LEU A 213 24.40 10.44 -30.73
CA LEU A 213 23.80 11.68 -30.23
C LEU A 213 24.81 12.50 -29.42
N VAL A 214 25.04 13.74 -29.84
CA VAL A 214 26.09 14.61 -29.26
C VAL A 214 25.84 14.93 -27.78
N SER A 215 24.59 15.18 -27.37
CA SER A 215 24.22 15.39 -25.96
C SER A 215 22.72 15.22 -25.78
N PHE A 216 22.31 14.57 -24.70
CA PHE A 216 20.91 14.47 -24.26
C PHE A 216 20.87 14.62 -22.75
N PRO A 217 20.78 15.86 -22.24
CA PRO A 217 20.89 16.12 -20.82
C PRO A 217 19.63 15.68 -20.07
N PHE A 218 19.80 15.32 -18.80
CA PHE A 218 18.72 14.86 -17.93
C PHE A 218 17.54 15.84 -17.86
N ASP A 219 17.78 17.15 -17.80
CA ASP A 219 16.70 18.15 -17.79
C ASP A 219 15.82 18.10 -19.05
N GLN A 220 16.42 17.85 -20.21
CA GLN A 220 15.69 17.70 -21.47
C GLN A 220 14.90 16.40 -21.49
N TYR A 221 15.49 15.31 -20.98
CA TYR A 221 14.81 14.04 -20.78
C TYR A 221 13.55 14.19 -19.91
N LEU A 222 13.66 14.91 -18.79
CA LEU A 222 12.52 15.17 -17.90
C LEU A 222 11.43 16.00 -18.59
N LYS A 223 11.81 17.04 -19.35
CA LYS A 223 10.84 17.84 -20.12
C LYS A 223 10.07 16.99 -21.11
N ILE A 224 10.76 16.15 -21.88
CA ILE A 224 10.12 15.29 -22.88
C ILE A 224 9.16 14.31 -22.21
N LYS A 225 9.55 13.69 -21.08
CA LYS A 225 8.68 12.80 -20.30
C LYS A 225 7.42 13.48 -19.75
N GLN A 226 7.48 14.77 -19.46
CA GLN A 226 6.37 15.49 -18.82
C GLN A 226 5.42 16.19 -19.81
N SER A 227 5.92 16.59 -20.98
CA SER A 227 5.19 17.50 -21.88
C SER A 227 4.92 16.96 -23.29
N GLU A 228 5.42 15.75 -23.62
CA GLU A 228 5.23 15.05 -24.92
C GLU A 228 5.53 15.87 -26.20
N THR A 229 6.05 17.10 -26.07
CA THR A 229 6.28 18.02 -27.20
C THR A 229 7.75 18.38 -27.33
N GLY A 230 8.23 18.43 -28.57
CA GLY A 230 9.55 18.98 -28.91
C GLY A 230 10.73 17.99 -28.94
N SER A 231 10.52 16.68 -28.85
CA SER A 231 11.61 15.68 -28.91
C SER A 231 12.01 15.31 -30.34
N LEU A 232 13.31 15.21 -30.61
CA LEU A 232 13.87 14.66 -31.84
C LEU A 232 13.58 13.15 -31.96
N PRO A 233 13.55 12.57 -33.18
CA PRO A 233 13.31 11.14 -33.36
C PRO A 233 14.30 10.25 -32.58
N GLN A 234 15.59 10.61 -32.54
CA GLN A 234 16.61 9.88 -31.79
C GLN A 234 16.40 9.96 -30.27
N GLU A 235 15.97 11.11 -29.75
CA GLU A 235 15.63 11.26 -28.32
C GLU A 235 14.44 10.38 -27.93
N LYS A 236 13.45 10.23 -28.81
CA LYS A 236 12.31 9.32 -28.59
C LYS A 236 12.75 7.86 -28.54
N GLU A 237 13.65 7.46 -29.42
CA GLU A 237 14.16 6.09 -29.47
C GLU A 237 15.02 5.77 -28.23
N ILE A 238 15.90 6.69 -27.81
CA ILE A 238 16.64 6.59 -26.55
C ILE A 238 15.66 6.50 -25.37
N LEU A 239 14.66 7.38 -25.31
CA LEU A 239 13.65 7.39 -24.26
C LEU A 239 12.90 6.04 -24.19
N GLN A 240 12.56 5.46 -25.34
CA GLN A 240 11.93 4.15 -25.40
C GLN A 240 12.82 3.07 -24.78
N PHE A 241 14.10 2.98 -25.16
CA PHE A 241 15.00 1.98 -24.59
C PHE A 241 15.29 2.21 -23.10
N ILE A 242 15.36 3.47 -22.65
CA ILE A 242 15.45 3.78 -21.21
C ILE A 242 14.20 3.25 -20.49
N ASN A 243 13.00 3.49 -21.02
CA ASN A 243 11.76 3.01 -20.40
C ASN A 243 11.66 1.47 -20.41
N ASP A 244 12.09 0.81 -21.49
CA ASP A 244 12.13 -0.64 -21.56
C ASP A 244 13.08 -1.22 -20.49
N GLY A 245 14.27 -0.62 -20.32
CA GLY A 245 15.24 -1.04 -19.31
C GLY A 245 14.74 -0.77 -17.89
N LEU A 246 14.10 0.37 -17.65
CA LEU A 246 13.48 0.70 -16.36
C LEU A 246 12.35 -0.26 -16.00
N THR A 247 11.50 -0.61 -16.98
CA THR A 247 10.42 -1.58 -16.78
C THR A 247 10.99 -2.91 -16.31
N LEU A 248 12.06 -3.39 -16.96
CA LEU A 248 12.75 -4.63 -16.56
C LEU A 248 13.37 -4.54 -15.17
N LEU A 249 14.02 -3.43 -14.82
CA LEU A 249 14.55 -3.23 -13.47
C LEU A 249 13.44 -3.25 -12.42
N VAL A 250 12.34 -2.55 -12.67
CA VAL A 250 11.19 -2.52 -11.76
C VAL A 250 10.56 -3.90 -11.62
N GLU A 251 10.39 -4.66 -12.71
CA GLU A 251 9.90 -6.05 -12.69
C GLU A 251 10.83 -6.97 -11.87
N LEU A 252 12.14 -6.83 -12.02
CA LEU A 252 13.14 -7.53 -11.21
C LEU A 252 13.02 -7.15 -9.73
N GLY A 253 12.94 -5.85 -9.43
CA GLY A 253 12.77 -5.34 -8.07
C GLY A 253 11.48 -5.83 -7.43
N ASP A 254 10.38 -5.89 -8.17
CA ASP A 254 9.09 -6.39 -7.68
C ASP A 254 9.15 -7.88 -7.36
N THR A 255 9.75 -8.65 -8.26
CA THR A 255 9.91 -10.10 -8.11
C THR A 255 10.80 -10.44 -6.92
N VAL A 256 11.97 -9.80 -6.79
CA VAL A 256 12.86 -9.99 -5.63
C VAL A 256 12.20 -9.49 -4.33
N GLY A 257 11.47 -8.36 -4.39
CA GLY A 257 10.70 -7.85 -3.27
C GLY A 257 9.63 -8.85 -2.81
N GLN A 258 8.94 -9.52 -3.74
CA GLN A 258 7.99 -10.57 -3.44
C GLN A 258 8.66 -11.79 -2.79
N VAL A 259 9.84 -12.20 -3.27
CA VAL A 259 10.64 -13.26 -2.64
C VAL A 259 10.97 -12.91 -1.20
N LEU A 260 11.43 -11.68 -0.94
CA LEU A 260 11.78 -11.21 0.39
C LEU A 260 10.57 -11.20 1.34
N GLU A 261 9.39 -10.76 0.88
CA GLU A 261 8.16 -10.80 1.69
C GLU A 261 7.71 -12.23 2.00
N LEU A 262 7.67 -13.12 1.00
CA LEU A 262 7.29 -14.52 1.20
C LEU A 262 8.27 -15.24 2.13
N SER A 263 9.56 -14.87 2.08
CA SER A 263 10.56 -15.42 2.98
C SER A 263 10.38 -15.01 4.42
N ARG A 264 9.98 -13.77 4.66
CA ARG A 264 9.75 -13.23 6.01
C ARG A 264 8.57 -13.92 6.72
N MET A 265 7.62 -14.46 5.97
CA MET A 265 6.46 -15.17 6.50
C MET A 265 6.74 -16.65 6.79
N ALA A 266 7.92 -17.16 6.41
CA ALA A 266 8.26 -18.56 6.60
C ALA A 266 8.59 -18.84 8.08
N PRO A 267 8.19 -20.00 8.63
CA PRO A 267 8.65 -20.42 9.95
C PRO A 267 10.18 -20.60 9.95
N GLU A 268 10.86 -20.17 11.02
CA GLU A 268 12.33 -20.18 11.19
C GLU A 268 13.00 -21.57 11.06
N SER A 269 12.22 -22.62 10.82
CA SER A 269 12.69 -23.99 10.71
C SER A 269 13.25 -24.34 9.33
N SER A 270 14.51 -24.73 9.32
CA SER A 270 15.31 -25.39 8.28
C SER A 270 15.98 -24.47 7.25
N GLY A 271 17.32 -24.42 7.37
CA GLY A 271 18.21 -23.74 6.43
C GLY A 271 18.09 -24.34 5.04
N ALA A 272 17.29 -23.70 4.19
CA ALA A 272 17.24 -24.04 2.78
C ALA A 272 18.63 -23.83 2.19
N THR A 273 19.15 -24.88 1.55
CA THR A 273 20.41 -24.83 0.80
C THR A 273 20.18 -24.98 -0.70
N GLU A 274 18.95 -25.37 -1.09
CA GLU A 274 18.61 -25.52 -2.50
C GLU A 274 18.27 -24.17 -3.13
N PRO A 275 18.71 -23.93 -4.38
CA PRO A 275 18.35 -22.72 -5.10
C PRO A 275 16.84 -22.60 -5.31
N LEU A 276 16.29 -21.40 -5.13
CA LEU A 276 14.87 -21.12 -5.30
C LEU A 276 14.44 -21.35 -6.74
N GLN A 277 13.29 -22.00 -6.91
CA GLN A 277 12.66 -22.24 -8.21
C GLN A 277 11.52 -21.22 -8.44
N PRO A 278 11.22 -20.82 -9.68
CA PRO A 278 10.17 -19.82 -9.97
C PRO A 278 8.79 -20.15 -9.35
N ILE A 279 8.51 -21.45 -9.16
CA ILE A 279 7.25 -21.94 -8.60
C ILE A 279 6.95 -21.40 -7.18
N VAL A 280 7.96 -20.92 -6.45
CA VAL A 280 7.79 -20.36 -5.09
C VAL A 280 6.96 -19.08 -5.07
N LEU A 281 6.90 -18.35 -6.19
CA LEU A 281 6.07 -17.14 -6.33
C LEU A 281 4.56 -17.42 -6.29
N LYS A 282 4.13 -18.70 -6.27
CA LYS A 282 2.72 -19.10 -6.13
C LYS A 282 2.16 -18.93 -4.70
N GLY A 283 2.87 -18.22 -3.81
CA GLY A 283 2.30 -17.63 -2.60
C GLY A 283 2.39 -18.46 -1.31
N LYS A 284 3.12 -19.59 -1.31
CA LYS A 284 3.45 -20.27 -0.05
C LYS A 284 4.71 -19.66 0.54
N PRO A 285 4.75 -19.33 1.85
CA PRO A 285 5.98 -18.90 2.50
C PRO A 285 7.09 -19.95 2.39
N PHE A 286 8.33 -19.52 2.22
CA PHE A 286 9.50 -20.39 2.07
C PHE A 286 10.75 -19.74 2.68
N PRO A 287 11.66 -20.48 3.33
CA PRO A 287 12.91 -19.89 3.82
C PRO A 287 13.82 -19.46 2.65
N LEU A 288 14.49 -18.31 2.78
CA LEU A 288 15.46 -17.83 1.80
C LEU A 288 16.78 -18.61 1.97
N PRO A 289 17.37 -19.19 0.90
CA PRO A 289 18.60 -19.94 1.04
C PRO A 289 19.76 -19.07 1.52
N LEU A 290 20.45 -19.54 2.56
CA LEU A 290 21.67 -18.90 3.11
C LEU A 290 21.44 -17.41 3.46
N GLU A 291 20.23 -17.07 3.88
CA GLU A 291 19.75 -15.71 4.12
C GLU A 291 20.72 -14.80 4.90
N ASN A 292 21.27 -15.35 5.99
CA ASN A 292 22.13 -14.63 6.92
C ASN A 292 23.62 -14.78 6.60
N GLU A 293 23.98 -15.59 5.60
CA GLU A 293 25.37 -15.79 5.22
C GLU A 293 25.90 -14.60 4.43
N VAL A 294 27.20 -14.36 4.56
CA VAL A 294 27.86 -13.16 4.03
C VAL A 294 28.42 -13.42 2.64
N VAL A 295 28.09 -12.53 1.72
CA VAL A 295 28.63 -12.47 0.36
C VAL A 295 30.10 -12.05 0.40
N GLN A 296 30.95 -12.90 -0.15
CA GLN A 296 32.35 -12.62 -0.40
C GLN A 296 32.52 -12.18 -1.86
N SER A 297 32.46 -10.87 -2.09
CA SER A 297 32.75 -10.28 -3.40
C SER A 297 33.87 -9.26 -3.29
N ARG A 298 34.54 -8.93 -4.39
CA ARG A 298 35.55 -7.85 -4.41
C ARG A 298 34.93 -6.46 -4.63
N GLY A 299 33.60 -6.35 -4.64
CA GLY A 299 32.89 -5.16 -5.10
C GLY A 299 31.78 -4.71 -4.16
N PHE A 300 30.76 -4.08 -4.75
CA PHE A 300 29.68 -3.39 -4.06
C PHE A 300 28.89 -4.25 -3.05
N LEU A 301 28.83 -5.56 -3.27
CA LEU A 301 28.10 -6.50 -2.39
C LEU A 301 28.95 -7.09 -1.26
N ASN A 302 30.22 -6.71 -1.14
CA ASN A 302 31.10 -7.28 -0.14
C ASN A 302 30.58 -7.03 1.29
N ASN A 303 30.66 -8.04 2.16
CA ASN A 303 30.18 -8.00 3.54
C ASN A 303 28.66 -7.79 3.71
N LYS A 304 27.86 -7.89 2.64
CA LYS A 304 26.40 -7.94 2.75
C LYS A 304 25.94 -9.38 3.00
N THR A 305 24.90 -9.55 3.79
CA THR A 305 24.20 -10.84 3.84
C THR A 305 23.44 -11.08 2.53
N ILE A 306 23.04 -12.32 2.23
CA ILE A 306 22.20 -12.61 1.06
C ILE A 306 20.91 -11.78 1.09
N ARG A 307 20.22 -11.72 2.24
CA ARG A 307 19.06 -10.83 2.41
C ARG A 307 19.41 -9.38 2.11
N GLY A 308 20.47 -8.85 2.73
CA GLY A 308 20.85 -7.45 2.56
C GLY A 308 21.27 -7.10 1.12
N ALA A 309 21.88 -8.05 0.41
CA ALA A 309 22.23 -7.87 -1.01
C ALA A 309 20.97 -7.86 -1.90
N LEU A 310 19.98 -8.70 -1.62
CA LEU A 310 18.69 -8.71 -2.33
C LEU A 310 17.86 -7.46 -2.03
N GLU A 311 17.80 -7.02 -0.76
CA GLU A 311 17.13 -5.78 -0.37
C GLU A 311 17.76 -4.57 -1.06
N LEU A 312 19.10 -4.57 -1.19
CA LEU A 312 19.83 -3.54 -1.93
C LEU A 312 19.50 -3.59 -3.44
N ALA A 313 19.38 -4.78 -4.03
CA ALA A 313 18.95 -4.92 -5.43
C ALA A 313 17.56 -4.32 -5.66
N VAL A 314 16.58 -4.63 -4.80
CA VAL A 314 15.22 -4.06 -4.86
C VAL A 314 15.26 -2.55 -4.71
N THR A 315 16.01 -2.06 -3.72
CA THR A 315 16.21 -0.63 -3.45
C THR A 315 16.73 0.08 -4.69
N ILE A 316 17.75 -0.46 -5.36
CA ILE A 316 18.32 0.12 -6.58
C ILE A 316 17.31 0.11 -7.72
N CYS A 317 16.63 -1.01 -7.96
CA CYS A 317 15.63 -1.12 -9.02
C CYS A 317 14.53 -0.05 -8.89
N PHE A 318 13.95 0.08 -7.70
CA PHE A 318 12.89 1.07 -7.46
C PHE A 318 13.43 2.49 -7.43
N THR A 319 14.60 2.73 -6.84
CA THR A 319 15.24 4.05 -6.84
C THR A 319 15.56 4.50 -8.26
N ALA A 320 16.08 3.62 -9.13
CA ALA A 320 16.31 3.93 -10.54
C ALA A 320 15.00 4.26 -11.27
N GLY A 321 13.93 3.49 -11.01
CA GLY A 321 12.59 3.76 -11.53
C GLY A 321 12.06 5.13 -11.13
N VAL A 322 12.18 5.50 -9.85
CA VAL A 322 11.75 6.83 -9.38
C VAL A 322 12.62 7.94 -9.97
N PHE A 323 13.94 7.79 -9.89
CA PHE A 323 14.91 8.79 -10.33
C PHE A 323 14.76 9.12 -11.82
N LEU A 324 14.56 8.10 -12.66
CA LEU A 324 14.34 8.27 -14.10
C LEU A 324 12.85 8.41 -14.46
N HIS A 325 11.97 8.75 -13.52
CA HIS A 325 10.55 9.02 -13.75
C HIS A 325 9.82 7.90 -14.52
N ASP A 326 10.05 6.64 -14.17
CA ASP A 326 9.20 5.54 -14.61
C ASP A 326 7.74 5.75 -14.15
N TRP A 327 6.79 5.46 -15.04
CA TRP A 327 5.37 5.71 -14.78
C TRP A 327 4.85 4.84 -13.63
N TYR A 328 5.22 3.56 -13.60
CA TYR A 328 4.75 2.63 -12.58
C TYR A 328 5.32 3.00 -11.21
N ALA A 329 6.63 3.24 -11.11
CA ALA A 329 7.28 3.69 -9.87
C ALA A 329 6.65 4.98 -9.31
N ARG A 330 6.41 5.98 -10.18
CA ARG A 330 5.73 7.22 -9.77
C ARG A 330 4.27 7.02 -9.37
N MET A 331 3.58 6.08 -10.01
CA MET A 331 2.19 5.76 -9.67
C MET A 331 2.08 5.09 -8.30
N LEU A 332 3.12 4.43 -7.79
CA LEU A 332 3.12 3.86 -6.44
C LEU A 332 3.49 4.89 -5.37
N LEU A 333 4.41 5.81 -5.68
CA LEU A 333 4.81 6.87 -4.76
C LEU A 333 3.65 7.73 -4.28
N GLY A 334 3.58 7.94 -2.96
CA GLY A 334 2.66 8.89 -2.35
C GLY A 334 1.18 8.49 -2.36
N LYS A 335 0.81 7.31 -2.88
CA LYS A 335 -0.58 6.82 -2.89
C LYS A 335 -0.99 6.05 -1.64
N GLU A 336 -0.07 5.86 -0.71
CA GLU A 336 -0.33 5.06 0.49
C GLU A 336 -1.51 5.63 1.29
N THR A 337 -1.50 6.93 1.54
CA THR A 337 -2.57 7.64 2.26
C THR A 337 -3.89 7.57 1.48
N THR A 338 -3.84 7.71 0.15
CA THR A 338 -5.03 7.59 -0.71
C THR A 338 -5.71 6.23 -0.58
N TYR A 339 -4.95 5.13 -0.69
CA TYR A 339 -5.54 3.79 -0.56
C TYR A 339 -5.99 3.49 0.88
N GLN A 340 -5.27 3.99 1.90
CA GLN A 340 -5.72 3.89 3.29
C GLN A 340 -7.06 4.61 3.51
N ASP A 341 -7.18 5.84 3.02
CA ASP A 341 -8.40 6.64 3.14
C ASP A 341 -9.58 6.01 2.37
N GLU A 342 -9.31 5.45 1.18
CA GLU A 342 -10.31 4.70 0.40
C GLU A 342 -10.82 3.49 1.16
N ILE A 343 -9.93 2.66 1.73
CA ILE A 343 -10.31 1.50 2.54
C ILE A 343 -11.12 1.95 3.75
N GLN A 344 -10.67 2.96 4.50
CA GLN A 344 -11.40 3.46 5.67
C GLN A 344 -12.78 3.99 5.30
N LYS A 345 -12.91 4.72 4.19
CA LYS A 345 -14.19 5.23 3.69
C LYS A 345 -15.13 4.09 3.32
N GLN A 346 -14.64 3.04 2.66
CA GLN A 346 -15.44 1.86 2.29
C GLN A 346 -15.85 1.04 3.51
N VAL A 347 -14.97 0.88 4.50
CA VAL A 347 -15.31 0.23 5.78
C VAL A 347 -16.42 1.00 6.50
N ARG A 348 -16.33 2.34 6.59
CA ARG A 348 -17.40 3.17 7.19
C ARG A 348 -18.74 3.05 6.44
N GLN A 349 -18.72 2.86 5.12
CA GLN A 349 -19.94 2.61 4.35
C GLN A 349 -20.56 1.24 4.70
N LEU A 350 -19.73 0.22 4.89
CA LEU A 350 -20.18 -1.12 5.29
C LEU A 350 -20.69 -1.18 6.73
N GLU A 351 -20.18 -0.36 7.64
CA GLU A 351 -20.63 -0.33 9.04
C GLU A 351 -22.15 -0.09 9.19
N ASN A 352 -22.76 0.59 8.22
CA ASN A 352 -24.19 0.91 8.22
C ASN A 352 -25.08 -0.15 7.56
N ILE A 353 -24.50 -1.11 6.80
CA ILE A 353 -25.26 -1.96 5.87
C ILE A 353 -24.91 -3.45 6.03
N ALA A 354 -23.68 -3.79 6.42
CA ALA A 354 -23.20 -5.16 6.55
C ALA A 354 -23.45 -5.74 7.95
N SER A 355 -23.48 -7.07 8.04
CA SER A 355 -23.56 -7.76 9.33
C SER A 355 -22.25 -7.66 10.11
N GLN A 356 -22.32 -7.76 11.45
CA GLN A 356 -21.15 -7.71 12.33
C GLN A 356 -20.07 -8.73 11.95
N ARG A 357 -20.47 -9.93 11.54
CA ARG A 357 -19.54 -10.98 11.11
C ARG A 357 -18.68 -10.56 9.91
N ILE A 358 -19.28 -9.87 8.93
CA ILE A 358 -18.57 -9.37 7.74
C ILE A 358 -17.62 -8.24 8.15
N LEU A 359 -18.06 -7.36 9.04
CA LEU A 359 -17.21 -6.27 9.55
C LEU A 359 -16.03 -6.79 10.36
N ASP A 360 -16.23 -7.80 11.21
CA ASP A 360 -15.16 -8.43 11.99
C ASP A 360 -14.16 -9.15 11.07
N GLU A 361 -14.64 -9.81 10.00
CA GLU A 361 -13.76 -10.43 9.00
C GLU A 361 -12.92 -9.39 8.25
N ILE A 362 -13.52 -8.27 7.84
CA ILE A 362 -12.82 -7.18 7.15
C ILE A 362 -11.81 -6.51 8.10
N LYS A 363 -12.21 -6.22 9.35
CA LYS A 363 -11.33 -5.59 10.34
C LYS A 363 -10.18 -6.50 10.76
N SER A 364 -10.39 -7.81 10.87
CA SER A 364 -9.32 -8.76 11.19
C SER A 364 -8.35 -9.03 10.05
N LYS A 365 -8.80 -8.93 8.78
CA LYS A 365 -7.96 -9.20 7.60
C LYS A 365 -7.31 -7.96 6.99
N TYR A 366 -7.92 -6.79 7.12
CA TYR A 366 -7.55 -5.60 6.33
C TYR A 366 -7.36 -4.30 7.13
N SER A 367 -7.52 -4.33 8.47
CA SER A 367 -7.05 -3.25 9.38
C SER A 367 -5.64 -3.57 9.86
#